data_AF-Q09JW3-F1
#
_entry.id   AF-Q09JW3-F1
#
_cell.length_a   1.000
_cell.length_b   1.000
_cell.length_c   1.000
_cell.angle_alpha   90.00
_cell.angle_beta   90.00
_cell.angle_gamma   90.00
#
_symmetry.space_group_name_H-M   'P 1'
#
loop_
_entity.id
_entity.type
_entity.pdbx_description
1 polymer ?
#
loop_
_entity_poly.entity_id
_entity_poly.type
_entity_poly.pdbx_seq_one_letter_code
_entity_poly.pdbx_strand_id
1 'polypeptide(L)'
;MEGKVLLCFALLLPFTVAQAAKGDTRRCGYLMMQRCRGDTTETKAWGFNYEEKKCQKETVICGTGGAPRNAFETKKDCDALCKGYSGPQYSMQEMLQHIRDNAKKTG
;
A
#
# COMPACT_ATOMS: atom_id res chain seq x y z
N MET A 1 13.75 35.67 52.85
CA MET A 1 14.26 34.62 51.94
C MET A 1 13.25 34.50 50.82
N GLU A 2 13.42 35.28 49.77
CA GLU A 2 12.48 35.37 48.64
C GLU A 2 12.79 34.26 47.64
N GLY A 3 11.91 33.25 47.58
CA GLY A 3 12.00 32.15 46.62
C GLY A 3 11.57 32.62 45.23
N LYS A 4 12.55 32.84 44.36
CA LYS A 4 12.32 33.12 42.93
C LYS A 4 11.81 31.87 42.22
N VAL A 5 10.57 31.99 41.77
CA VAL A 5 9.92 31.26 40.69
C VAL A 5 10.86 31.11 39.49
N LEU A 6 11.09 29.88 39.02
CA LEU A 6 11.54 29.63 37.65
C LEU A 6 10.59 28.63 36.98
N LEU A 7 9.63 29.19 36.24
CA LEU A 7 8.84 28.46 35.24
C LEU A 7 9.77 27.98 34.13
N CYS A 8 9.93 26.66 33.97
CA CYS A 8 10.37 26.09 32.71
C CYS A 8 9.16 25.89 31.80
N PHE A 9 8.94 26.91 30.96
CA PHE A 9 8.04 26.89 29.83
C PHE A 9 8.42 25.81 28.81
N ALA A 10 7.38 25.17 28.28
CA ALA A 10 7.24 24.84 26.86
C ALA A 10 8.31 23.97 26.21
N LEU A 11 8.10 22.65 26.25
CA LEU A 11 8.19 21.82 25.05
C LEU A 11 6.94 20.93 24.94
N LEU A 12 5.84 21.60 24.57
CA LEU A 12 4.70 21.00 23.90
C LEU A 12 5.17 20.46 22.54
N LEU A 13 5.74 19.26 22.53
CA LEU A 13 5.79 18.47 21.30
C LEU A 13 4.59 17.52 21.35
N PRO A 14 3.51 17.79 20.60
CA PRO A 14 2.50 16.78 20.42
C PRO A 14 3.18 15.65 19.65
N PHE A 15 3.41 14.53 20.32
CA PHE A 15 3.55 13.22 19.67
C PHE A 15 2.21 12.92 18.98
N THR A 16 1.88 13.65 17.92
CA THR A 16 0.93 13.20 16.92
C THR A 16 1.63 12.04 16.24
N VAL A 17 1.39 10.85 16.80
CA VAL A 17 1.70 9.59 16.15
C VAL A 17 1.05 9.67 14.77
N ALA A 18 1.86 9.92 13.75
CA ALA A 18 1.44 9.79 12.37
C ALA A 18 1.13 8.31 12.18
N GLN A 19 -0.10 7.92 12.48
CA GLN A 19 -0.67 6.67 12.01
C GLN A 19 -0.82 6.85 10.50
N ALA A 20 0.29 6.69 9.78
CA ALA A 20 0.23 6.32 8.39
C ALA A 20 -0.61 5.05 8.39
N ALA A 21 -1.84 5.14 7.89
CA ALA A 21 -2.66 3.98 7.61
C ALA A 21 -1.81 3.09 6.73
N LYS A 22 -1.12 2.12 7.35
CA LYS A 22 -0.30 1.15 6.65
C LYS A 22 -1.31 0.43 5.79
N GLY A 23 -1.35 0.77 4.50
CA GLY A 23 -2.25 0.16 3.55
C GLY A 23 -2.12 -1.36 3.63
N ASP A 24 -3.10 -2.08 3.07
CA ASP A 24 -3.03 -3.54 3.07
C ASP A 24 -1.80 -4.02 2.29
N THR A 25 -0.71 -4.35 3.02
CA THR A 25 0.56 -4.78 2.44
C THR A 25 0.43 -6.12 1.71
N ARG A 26 -0.69 -6.85 1.87
CA ARG A 26 -0.98 -8.04 1.05
C ARG A 26 -1.01 -7.71 -0.44
N ARG A 27 -1.37 -6.47 -0.81
CA ARG A 27 -1.32 -6.00 -2.20
C ARG A 27 0.08 -6.09 -2.83
N CYS A 28 1.14 -6.01 -2.03
CA CYS A 28 2.52 -6.15 -2.50
C CYS A 28 2.83 -7.59 -2.93
N GLY A 29 2.16 -8.59 -2.35
CA GLY A 29 2.30 -10.00 -2.70
C GLY A 29 1.37 -10.43 -3.85
N TYR A 30 0.42 -9.58 -4.26
CA TYR A 30 -0.47 -9.91 -5.38
C TYR A 30 0.28 -9.89 -6.71
N LEU A 31 -0.20 -10.70 -7.66
CA LEU A 31 0.38 -10.78 -9.00
C LEU A 31 0.30 -9.43 -9.71
N MET A 32 1.38 -9.06 -10.40
CA MET A 32 1.37 -7.93 -11.32
C MET A 32 0.61 -8.31 -12.58
N MET A 33 -0.38 -7.52 -12.96
CA MET A 33 -1.11 -7.73 -14.21
C MET A 33 -0.32 -7.09 -15.33
N GLN A 34 0.05 -7.87 -16.34
CA GLN A 34 0.77 -7.33 -17.49
C GLN A 34 -0.16 -6.78 -18.56
N ARG A 35 -1.40 -7.28 -18.63
CA ARG A 35 -2.39 -6.92 -19.65
C ARG A 35 -3.81 -7.01 -19.11
N CYS A 36 -4.71 -6.28 -19.73
CA CYS A 36 -6.14 -6.35 -19.53
C CYS A 36 -6.81 -7.25 -20.58
N ARG A 37 -8.11 -7.50 -20.40
CA ARG A 37 -8.90 -8.00 -21.53
C ARG A 37 -8.96 -6.91 -22.60
N GLY A 38 -8.99 -7.32 -23.88
CA GLY A 38 -8.84 -6.41 -25.02
C GLY A 38 -9.94 -5.34 -25.18
N ASP A 39 -11.05 -5.48 -24.47
CA ASP A 39 -12.14 -4.51 -24.39
C ASP A 39 -11.98 -3.50 -23.23
N THR A 40 -10.93 -3.65 -22.42
CA THR A 40 -10.70 -2.85 -21.21
C THR A 40 -9.53 -1.90 -21.41
N THR A 41 -9.72 -0.62 -21.10
CA THR A 41 -8.63 0.37 -21.14
C THR A 41 -7.49 -0.04 -20.21
N GLU A 42 -6.28 -0.09 -20.78
CA GLU A 42 -5.03 -0.35 -20.06
C GLU A 42 -4.37 0.97 -19.63
N THR A 43 -4.16 1.16 -18.33
CA THR A 43 -3.36 2.27 -17.82
C THR A 43 -2.09 1.72 -17.17
N LYS A 44 -0.93 2.16 -17.64
CA LYS A 44 0.36 1.80 -17.03
C LYS A 44 0.41 2.27 -15.58
N ALA A 45 0.85 1.39 -14.70
CA ALA A 45 0.99 1.66 -13.27
C ALA A 45 2.30 1.09 -12.71
N TRP A 46 2.58 1.39 -11.46
CA TRP A 46 3.67 0.80 -10.69
C TRP A 46 3.19 -0.43 -9.96
N GLY A 47 4.01 -1.48 -9.88
CA GLY A 47 3.74 -2.65 -9.06
C GLY A 47 5.01 -3.13 -8.39
N PHE A 48 4.87 -3.81 -7.26
CA PHE A 48 5.98 -4.43 -6.56
C PHE A 48 6.33 -5.76 -7.25
N ASN A 49 7.51 -5.81 -7.86
CA ASN A 49 8.07 -7.06 -8.35
C ASN A 49 8.50 -7.91 -7.16
N TYR A 50 7.84 -9.04 -6.98
CA TYR A 50 8.11 -9.92 -5.87
C TYR A 50 9.49 -10.58 -5.94
N GLU A 51 9.96 -10.93 -7.13
CA GLU A 51 11.24 -11.59 -7.35
C GLU A 51 12.41 -10.62 -7.13
N GLU A 52 12.30 -9.42 -7.70
CA GLU A 52 13.34 -8.38 -7.58
C GLU A 52 13.24 -7.52 -6.31
N LYS A 53 12.17 -7.72 -5.51
CA LYS A 53 11.89 -6.97 -4.27
C LYS A 53 11.91 -5.44 -4.43
N LYS A 54 11.44 -4.94 -5.56
CA LYS A 54 11.39 -3.49 -5.86
C LYS A 54 10.14 -3.11 -6.66
N CYS A 55 9.76 -1.84 -6.58
CA CYS A 55 8.67 -1.28 -7.37
C CYS A 55 9.11 -0.91 -8.78
N GLN A 56 8.36 -1.35 -9.79
CA GLN A 56 8.66 -1.16 -11.21
C GLN A 56 7.42 -0.84 -12.05
N LYS A 57 7.61 -0.22 -13.22
CA LYS A 57 6.53 0.27 -14.10
C LYS A 57 6.17 -0.74 -15.19
N GLU A 58 5.79 -1.94 -14.78
CA GLU A 58 5.52 -3.08 -15.67
C GLU A 58 4.12 -3.70 -15.47
N THR A 59 3.26 -3.05 -14.68
CA THR A 59 1.90 -3.52 -14.44
C THR A 59 0.87 -2.59 -15.08
N VAL A 60 -0.33 -3.09 -15.29
CA VAL A 60 -1.46 -2.35 -15.80
C VAL A 60 -2.62 -2.32 -14.82
N ILE A 61 -3.36 -1.22 -14.84
CA ILE A 61 -4.68 -1.09 -14.25
C ILE A 61 -5.69 -1.34 -15.37
N CYS A 62 -6.61 -2.28 -15.13
CA CYS A 62 -7.70 -2.59 -16.04
C CYS A 62 -8.98 -1.93 -15.56
N GLY A 63 -9.39 -0.89 -16.29
CA GLY A 63 -10.61 -0.14 -16.00
C GLY A 63 -10.55 0.70 -14.71
N THR A 64 -11.65 1.37 -14.43
CA THR A 64 -11.83 2.23 -13.26
C THR A 64 -12.65 1.50 -12.21
N GLY A 65 -12.01 1.17 -11.08
CA GLY A 65 -12.67 0.44 -10.01
C GLY A 65 -12.41 -1.06 -10.11
N GLY A 66 -11.67 -1.58 -9.14
CA GLY A 66 -11.42 -3.01 -9.03
C GLY A 66 -10.75 -3.28 -7.70
N ALA A 67 -10.95 -4.50 -7.22
CA ALA A 67 -10.42 -5.01 -5.96
C ALA A 67 -8.94 -4.64 -5.72
N PRO A 68 -8.49 -4.58 -4.45
CA PRO A 68 -7.10 -4.28 -4.13
C PRO A 68 -6.12 -5.13 -4.97
N ARG A 69 -5.21 -4.46 -5.67
CA ARG A 69 -4.30 -5.03 -6.67
C ARG A 69 -2.87 -4.56 -6.47
N ASN A 70 -1.89 -5.29 -7.00
CA ASN A 70 -0.50 -4.84 -7.08
C ASN A 70 -0.33 -3.82 -8.23
N ALA A 71 -0.95 -2.66 -8.04
CA ALA A 71 -0.90 -1.53 -8.96
C ALA A 71 -1.08 -0.23 -8.17
N PHE A 72 -0.16 0.69 -8.38
CA PHE A 72 -0.03 1.99 -7.72
C PHE A 72 0.16 3.07 -8.79
N GLU A 73 -0.42 4.25 -8.57
CA GLU A 73 -0.33 5.36 -9.51
C GLU A 73 1.11 5.90 -9.60
N THR A 74 1.81 5.99 -8.47
CA THR A 74 3.18 6.49 -8.40
C THR A 74 4.15 5.45 -7.82
N LYS A 75 5.43 5.56 -8.21
CA LYS A 75 6.51 4.75 -7.63
C LYS A 75 6.61 4.96 -6.13
N LYS A 76 6.44 6.22 -5.69
CA LYS A 76 6.52 6.62 -4.28
C LYS A 76 5.48 5.88 -3.44
N ASP A 77 4.25 5.75 -3.93
CA ASP A 77 3.19 5.05 -3.19
C ASP A 77 3.46 3.55 -3.11
N CYS A 78 3.97 2.97 -4.20
CA CYS A 78 4.40 1.57 -4.20
C CYS A 78 5.55 1.36 -3.19
N ASP A 79 6.60 2.19 -3.23
CA ASP A 79 7.74 2.07 -2.31
C ASP A 79 7.29 2.32 -0.86
N ALA A 80 6.44 3.30 -0.62
CA ALA A 80 5.94 3.62 0.72
C ALA A 80 5.19 2.43 1.34
N LEU A 81 4.48 1.64 0.52
CA LEU A 81 3.75 0.47 1.00
C LEU A 81 4.59 -0.81 1.03
N CYS A 82 5.41 -1.03 0.00
CA CYS A 82 6.00 -2.33 -0.30
C CYS A 82 7.53 -2.39 -0.09
N LYS A 83 8.19 -1.27 0.21
CA LYS A 83 9.64 -1.31 0.50
C LYS A 83 9.91 -2.20 1.72
N GLY A 84 10.78 -3.20 1.52
CA GLY A 84 11.09 -4.19 2.54
C GLY A 84 10.02 -5.29 2.71
N TYR A 85 9.07 -5.40 1.79
CA TYR A 85 8.06 -6.46 1.83
C TYR A 85 8.70 -7.84 1.75
N SER A 86 8.51 -8.62 2.82
CA SER A 86 9.02 -9.98 3.00
C SER A 86 7.92 -11.03 3.18
N GLY A 87 6.65 -10.64 2.97
CA GLY A 87 5.52 -11.58 2.97
C GLY A 87 5.54 -12.52 1.76
N PRO A 88 4.56 -13.42 1.64
CA PRO A 88 4.48 -14.36 0.52
C PRO A 88 4.03 -13.68 -0.77
N GLN A 89 4.35 -14.30 -1.91
CA GLN A 89 3.65 -14.03 -3.16
C GLN A 89 2.38 -14.87 -3.18
N TYR A 90 1.24 -14.24 -3.43
CA TYR A 90 -0.05 -14.93 -3.49
C TYR A 90 -0.32 -15.42 -4.90
N SER A 91 -0.82 -16.65 -5.00
CA SER A 91 -1.42 -17.16 -6.21
C SER A 91 -2.71 -16.39 -6.55
N MET A 92 -3.17 -16.55 -7.79
CA MET A 92 -4.45 -15.99 -8.22
C MET A 92 -5.62 -16.45 -7.34
N GLN A 93 -5.62 -17.71 -6.90
CA GLN A 93 -6.68 -18.28 -6.06
C GLN A 93 -6.69 -17.65 -4.66
N GLU A 94 -5.51 -17.50 -4.03
CA GLU A 94 -5.38 -16.85 -2.73
C GLU A 94 -5.77 -15.37 -2.79
N MET A 95 -5.36 -14.66 -3.84
CA MET A 95 -5.75 -13.27 -4.04
C MET A 95 -7.28 -13.13 -4.16
N LEU A 96 -7.94 -13.98 -4.96
CA LEU A 96 -9.41 -13.97 -5.09
C LEU A 96 -10.11 -14.28 -3.77
N GLN A 97 -9.57 -15.22 -3.00
CA GLN A 97 -10.09 -15.55 -1.67
C GLN A 97 -9.96 -14.36 -0.72
N HIS A 98 -8.80 -13.69 -0.68
CA HIS A 98 -8.61 -12.48 0.13
C HIS A 98 -9.56 -11.34 -0.24
N ILE A 99 -9.80 -11.13 -1.53
CA ILE A 99 -10.76 -10.12 -2.00
C ILE A 99 -12.16 -10.46 -1.49
N ARG A 100 -12.57 -11.74 -1.61
CA ARG A 100 -13.87 -12.21 -1.14
C ARG A 100 -14.04 -12.05 0.37
N ASP A 101 -13.01 -12.37 1.15
CA ASP A 101 -13.05 -12.26 2.61
C ASP A 101 -13.07 -10.80 3.08
N ASN A 102 -12.36 -9.92 2.38
CA ASN A 102 -12.43 -8.48 2.64
C ASN A 102 -13.82 -7.91 2.30
N ALA A 103 -14.45 -8.35 1.19
CA ALA A 103 -15.79 -7.91 0.83
C ALA A 103 -16.85 -8.30 1.90
N LYS A 104 -16.70 -9.47 2.53
CA LYS A 104 -17.58 -9.90 3.63
C LYS A 104 -17.41 -9.09 4.91
N LYS A 105 -16.24 -8.49 5.15
CA LYS A 105 -15.99 -7.67 6.35
C LYS A 105 -16.56 -6.25 6.25
N THR A 106 -16.91 -5.82 5.05
CA THR A 106 -17.43 -4.47 4.77
C THR A 106 -18.95 -4.43 4.56
N GLY A 107 -19.64 -5.57 4.66
CA GLY A 107 -21.10 -5.67 4.63
C GLY A 107 -21.63 -6.06 5.99
#